data_AF-A0A239IWS5-F1
#
_entry.id   AF-A0A239IWS5-F1
#
_cell.length_a   1.000
_cell.length_b   1.000
_cell.length_c   1.000
_cell.angle_alpha   90.00
_cell.angle_beta   90.00
_cell.angle_gamma   90.00
#
_symmetry.space_group_name_H-M   'P 1'
#
loop_
_entity.id
_entity.type
_entity.pdbx_description
1 polymer ?
#
loop_
_entity_poly.entity_id
_entity_poly.type
_entity_poly.pdbx_seq_one_letter_code
_entity_poly.pdbx_strand_id
1 'polypeptide(L)'
;MRPSLFLAPLLSLILTPAAGATDFKLAFMPDVHFHDVYGQFGDNAFPGVPDPAGGPPATIRTMAAQLTSTRLFNENYFAFRAALDDAARRGVKLVVMNGDFSDDGQPVHLRGLKRILDEYETRHGMRFFLTNGNHDPVKPGDTPSGKADFLGRDGRPQPIFSPGTAECPQDGAPKPGTICTPDIAAMGYQGILDLFARDGFAPRADDLYWETPFYRPQGGFDAAAAAPHAAPAQRQYQVCAQEKTDCRPVIDSSYLVEPVAGLWLLAIDANVYRPTQGGGFKGSGDAGWNEIASWKPHLLAWVADVAKRAQQQGKVLVTFSHYPAVDTNNGTTPEIAALFGAKKLDLHRMPTADTSRRLAEAGIRFTVGGHLHFNDTAEWRGADGRYLVNIQPPPPAAYIPAYKLMTVNGERVEVETPRLDKVPDFNRLFGFYRMEWQRLKDDGAADIWNPAILESRDYRQFTDWHLRELVRLRFLPRDWPADLRDLLLAQDAAGLGALAGVTLTGGWQGLDLAVDFHRLLNDGDLALADIPKARRADYQKLQQALAARKAGPETPEGRLARLLAVMQKLADGPPSDHFRFDLKSGTLTNLAGKP
;
A
#
# COMPACT_ATOMS: atom_id res chain seq x y z
N MET A 1 -57.18 16.10 66.22
CA MET A 1 -57.33 16.05 64.76
C MET A 1 -55.95 15.79 64.15
N ARG A 2 -55.74 14.61 63.57
CA ARG A 2 -54.48 14.21 62.92
C ARG A 2 -54.48 14.74 61.48
N PRO A 3 -53.40 15.37 60.98
CA PRO A 3 -53.30 15.67 59.56
C PRO A 3 -52.72 14.47 58.81
N SER A 4 -53.39 14.09 57.73
CA SER A 4 -52.95 13.04 56.79
C SER A 4 -51.83 13.58 55.91
N LEU A 5 -50.64 12.96 55.94
CA LEU A 5 -49.60 13.16 54.94
C LEU A 5 -49.92 12.34 53.70
N PHE A 6 -50.07 13.00 52.56
CA PHE A 6 -50.04 12.38 51.23
C PHE A 6 -48.58 12.12 50.84
N LEU A 7 -48.23 10.85 50.61
CA LEU A 7 -46.96 10.43 50.01
C LEU A 7 -47.13 10.43 48.49
N ALA A 8 -46.41 11.29 47.77
CA ALA A 8 -46.28 11.22 46.32
C ALA A 8 -45.14 10.26 45.93
N PRO A 9 -45.28 9.43 44.88
CA PRO A 9 -44.21 8.54 44.46
C PRO A 9 -43.17 9.33 43.66
N LEU A 10 -41.93 9.38 44.16
CA LEU A 10 -40.77 9.81 43.39
C LEU A 10 -40.45 8.74 42.35
N LEU A 11 -40.85 8.99 41.11
CA LEU A 11 -40.37 8.26 39.94
C LEU A 11 -38.87 8.61 39.77
N SER A 12 -37.98 7.72 40.20
CA SER A 12 -36.54 7.84 39.90
C SER A 12 -36.37 7.56 38.41
N LEU A 13 -36.28 8.64 37.63
CA LEU A 13 -35.82 8.61 36.25
C LEU A 13 -34.35 8.20 36.28
N ILE A 14 -34.06 6.91 36.05
CA ILE A 14 -32.71 6.45 35.77
C ILE A 14 -32.33 7.06 34.42
N LEU A 15 -31.71 8.24 34.46
CA LEU A 15 -30.97 8.80 33.33
C LEU A 15 -29.81 7.84 33.08
N THR A 16 -30.00 6.91 32.14
CA THR A 16 -28.86 6.31 31.45
C THR A 16 -28.06 7.45 30.83
N PRO A 17 -26.76 7.59 31.11
CA PRO A 17 -25.96 8.57 30.41
C PRO A 17 -26.06 8.24 28.92
N ALA A 18 -26.39 9.22 28.10
CA ALA A 18 -26.24 9.08 26.65
C ALA A 18 -24.81 8.60 26.42
N ALA A 19 -24.65 7.46 25.74
CA ALA A 19 -23.33 6.94 25.39
C ALA A 19 -22.58 8.06 24.67
N GLY A 20 -21.60 8.66 25.34
CA GLY A 20 -20.70 9.62 24.70
C GLY A 20 -20.10 8.91 23.49
N ALA A 21 -20.13 9.57 22.32
CA ALA A 21 -19.52 9.02 21.12
C ALA A 21 -18.07 8.66 21.45
N THR A 22 -17.75 7.36 21.42
CA THR A 22 -16.39 6.90 21.64
C THR A 22 -15.65 7.13 20.33
N ASP A 23 -14.64 7.99 20.35
CA ASP A 23 -13.80 8.25 19.19
C ASP A 23 -12.82 7.08 19.01
N PHE A 24 -12.89 6.41 17.87
CA PHE A 24 -11.92 5.38 17.50
C PHE A 24 -10.80 5.99 16.68
N LYS A 25 -9.55 5.80 17.11
CA LYS A 25 -8.37 6.32 16.41
C LYS A 25 -7.49 5.17 15.92
N LEU A 26 -7.26 5.10 14.61
CA LEU A 26 -6.53 4.03 13.94
C LEU A 26 -5.45 4.60 13.01
N ALA A 27 -4.29 3.97 12.97
CA ALA A 27 -3.30 4.22 11.91
C ALA A 27 -3.34 3.12 10.86
N PHE A 28 -3.25 3.47 9.58
CA PHE A 28 -3.12 2.55 8.46
C PHE A 28 -1.75 2.73 7.81
N MET A 29 -0.99 1.62 7.76
CA MET A 29 0.37 1.56 7.24
C MET A 29 0.49 0.35 6.29
N PRO A 30 -0.07 0.43 5.06
CA PRO A 30 0.12 -0.61 4.05
C PRO A 30 1.50 -0.53 3.42
N ASP A 31 1.89 -1.56 2.67
CA ASP A 31 3.02 -1.52 1.76
C ASP A 31 4.33 -1.08 2.46
N VAL A 32 4.50 -1.53 3.70
CA VAL A 32 5.75 -1.32 4.43
C VAL A 32 6.89 -2.06 3.74
N HIS A 33 6.59 -3.21 3.14
CA HIS A 33 7.53 -4.05 2.42
C HIS A 33 8.80 -4.35 3.23
N PHE A 34 8.64 -4.52 4.56
CA PHE A 34 9.73 -4.44 5.51
C PHE A 34 10.92 -5.30 5.09
N HIS A 35 12.07 -4.66 4.92
CA HIS A 35 13.35 -5.31 4.65
C HIS A 35 14.23 -5.11 5.87
N ASP A 36 14.52 -6.19 6.58
CA ASP A 36 15.44 -6.15 7.72
C ASP A 36 16.87 -5.90 7.23
N VAL A 37 17.29 -4.63 7.21
CA VAL A 37 18.63 -4.20 6.77
C VAL A 37 19.76 -4.73 7.66
N TYR A 38 19.42 -5.29 8.82
CA TYR A 38 20.34 -5.97 9.74
C TYR A 38 19.91 -7.43 10.00
N GLY A 39 19.15 -7.99 9.05
CA GLY A 39 18.60 -9.33 9.14
C GLY A 39 19.69 -10.40 9.26
N GLN A 40 19.51 -11.29 10.22
CA GLN A 40 20.38 -12.45 10.44
C GLN A 40 19.74 -13.70 9.84
N PHE A 41 20.48 -14.34 8.94
CA PHE A 41 20.14 -15.64 8.39
C PHE A 41 20.40 -16.71 9.46
N GLY A 42 19.44 -17.61 9.68
CA GLY A 42 19.50 -18.64 10.73
C GLY A 42 20.61 -19.67 10.51
N ASP A 43 21.07 -19.82 9.27
CA ASP A 43 22.22 -20.64 8.87
C ASP A 43 23.53 -19.84 8.80
N ASN A 44 23.51 -18.54 9.12
CA ASN A 44 24.63 -17.61 8.98
C ASN A 44 25.20 -17.55 7.55
N ALA A 45 24.39 -17.81 6.52
CA ALA A 45 24.85 -17.88 5.13
C ALA A 45 25.41 -16.56 4.59
N PHE A 46 24.94 -15.41 5.11
CA PHE A 46 25.44 -14.10 4.75
C PHE A 46 25.61 -13.22 6.01
N PRO A 47 26.84 -12.79 6.33
CA PRO A 47 27.08 -11.94 7.51
C PRO A 47 26.72 -10.46 7.28
N GLY A 48 26.24 -10.09 6.08
CA GLY A 48 26.06 -8.69 5.67
C GLY A 48 27.33 -8.05 5.12
N VAL A 49 27.17 -6.89 4.51
CA VAL A 49 28.28 -6.05 4.03
C VAL A 49 28.78 -5.19 5.19
N PRO A 50 30.10 -5.16 5.49
CA PRO A 50 30.64 -4.30 6.53
C PRO A 50 30.35 -2.81 6.26
N ASP A 51 29.89 -2.09 7.28
CA ASP A 51 29.66 -0.64 7.19
C ASP A 51 30.99 0.11 7.04
N PRO A 52 31.18 0.90 5.96
CA PRO A 52 32.37 1.75 5.81
C PRO A 52 32.60 2.72 6.97
N ALA A 53 31.55 3.06 7.73
CA ALA A 53 31.60 3.93 8.90
C ALA A 53 31.71 3.15 10.24
N GLY A 54 31.89 1.83 10.21
CA GLY A 54 32.10 1.01 11.42
C GLY A 54 30.83 0.64 12.20
N GLY A 55 29.63 0.81 11.61
CA GLY A 55 28.38 0.26 12.15
C GLY A 55 28.18 -1.24 11.92
N PRO A 56 26.99 -1.77 12.28
CA PRO A 56 26.67 -3.17 12.06
C PRO A 56 26.69 -3.51 10.56
N PRO A 57 27.14 -4.72 10.19
CA PRO A 57 27.03 -5.19 8.81
C PRO A 57 25.59 -5.16 8.32
N ALA A 58 25.39 -4.77 7.07
CA ALA A 58 24.07 -4.56 6.50
C ALA A 58 23.71 -5.62 5.44
N THR A 59 22.49 -6.14 5.50
CA THR A 59 21.86 -6.98 4.47
C THR A 59 20.90 -6.10 3.71
N ILE A 60 21.37 -5.46 2.64
CA ILE A 60 20.61 -4.44 1.90
C ILE A 60 20.58 -4.75 0.41
N ARG A 61 19.61 -4.19 -0.31
CA ARG A 61 19.57 -4.16 -1.77
C ARG A 61 20.45 -3.02 -2.32
N THR A 62 20.94 -3.20 -3.54
CA THR A 62 21.67 -2.15 -4.27
C THR A 62 20.79 -0.91 -4.50
N MET A 63 21.39 0.28 -4.52
CA MET A 63 20.75 1.53 -4.89
C MET A 63 20.19 1.48 -6.32
N ALA A 64 20.90 0.83 -7.25
CA ALA A 64 20.38 0.59 -8.61
C ALA A 64 19.06 -0.20 -8.60
N ALA A 65 18.93 -1.22 -7.75
CA ALA A 65 17.67 -1.93 -7.58
C ALA A 65 16.57 -1.01 -7.00
N GLN A 66 16.91 -0.20 -5.99
CA GLN A 66 15.95 0.76 -5.40
C GLN A 66 15.42 1.76 -6.45
N LEU A 67 16.32 2.34 -7.26
CA LEU A 67 15.99 3.37 -8.24
C LEU A 67 15.32 2.86 -9.52
N THR A 68 15.10 1.54 -9.61
CA THR A 68 14.30 0.92 -10.67
C THR A 68 13.06 0.20 -10.12
N SER A 69 12.83 0.29 -8.81
CA SER A 69 11.65 -0.21 -8.12
C SER A 69 10.68 0.94 -7.79
N THR A 70 9.38 0.65 -7.77
CA THR A 70 8.34 1.62 -7.36
C THR A 70 8.40 1.96 -5.86
N ARG A 71 9.17 1.18 -5.10
CA ARG A 71 9.42 1.38 -3.67
C ARG A 71 10.90 1.35 -3.35
N LEU A 72 11.27 2.02 -2.27
CA LEU A 72 12.56 1.80 -1.62
C LEU A 72 12.55 0.44 -0.91
N PHE A 73 13.66 -0.30 -1.02
CA PHE A 73 13.84 -1.58 -0.35
C PHE A 73 14.39 -1.39 1.05
N ASN A 74 15.37 -0.51 1.24
CA ASN A 74 16.18 -0.48 2.46
C ASN A 74 15.67 0.57 3.45
N GLU A 75 15.28 1.75 2.97
CA GLU A 75 14.88 2.85 3.85
C GLU A 75 13.56 2.60 4.59
N ASN A 76 12.76 1.62 4.16
CA ASN A 76 11.55 1.21 4.86
C ASN A 76 11.82 0.76 6.30
N TYR A 77 13.02 0.25 6.61
CA TYR A 77 13.43 -0.10 7.96
C TYR A 77 13.34 1.09 8.92
N PHE A 78 13.83 2.25 8.47
CA PHE A 78 13.84 3.48 9.25
C PHE A 78 12.47 4.17 9.19
N ALA A 79 11.88 4.25 8.00
CA ALA A 79 10.62 4.95 7.78
C ALA A 79 9.45 4.30 8.53
N PHE A 80 9.40 2.97 8.60
CA PHE A 80 8.37 2.25 9.35
C PHE A 80 8.45 2.54 10.85
N ARG A 81 9.65 2.50 11.44
CA ARG A 81 9.85 2.88 12.84
C ARG A 81 9.46 4.33 13.10
N ALA A 82 9.83 5.25 12.21
CA ALA A 82 9.43 6.66 12.32
C ALA A 82 7.90 6.85 12.26
N ALA A 83 7.20 6.09 11.41
CA ALA A 83 5.74 6.10 11.34
C ALA A 83 5.11 5.59 12.64
N LEU A 84 5.62 4.48 13.19
CA LEU A 84 5.16 3.94 14.48
C LEU A 84 5.45 4.91 15.63
N ASP A 85 6.61 5.55 15.65
CA ASP A 85 6.96 6.57 16.66
C ASP A 85 6.04 7.79 16.58
N ASP A 86 5.69 8.26 15.38
CA ASP A 86 4.72 9.34 15.19
C ASP A 86 3.32 8.92 15.65
N ALA A 87 2.86 7.72 15.27
CA ALA A 87 1.58 7.16 15.73
C ALA A 87 1.54 7.02 17.26
N ALA A 88 2.63 6.56 17.88
CA ALA A 88 2.76 6.43 19.33
C ALA A 88 2.67 7.79 20.03
N ARG A 89 3.40 8.80 19.53
CA ARG A 89 3.33 10.18 20.04
C ARG A 89 1.92 10.78 19.94
N ARG A 90 1.16 10.39 18.92
CA ARG A 90 -0.25 10.78 18.73
C ARG A 90 -1.25 9.96 19.55
N GLY A 91 -0.77 9.04 20.39
CA GLY A 91 -1.60 8.21 21.26
C GLY A 91 -2.38 7.11 20.53
N VAL A 92 -1.99 6.74 19.30
CA VAL A 92 -2.66 5.67 18.56
C VAL A 92 -2.35 4.32 19.21
N LYS A 93 -3.38 3.50 19.38
CA LYS A 93 -3.27 2.13 19.94
C LYS A 93 -3.63 1.03 18.94
N LEU A 94 -4.45 1.34 17.93
CA LEU A 94 -4.85 0.37 16.90
C LEU A 94 -4.10 0.71 15.61
N VAL A 95 -3.26 -0.21 15.14
CA VAL A 95 -2.48 -0.06 13.92
C VAL A 95 -2.86 -1.16 12.95
N VAL A 96 -3.27 -0.78 11.75
CA VAL A 96 -3.65 -1.68 10.67
C VAL A 96 -2.52 -1.70 9.64
N MET A 97 -2.03 -2.90 9.32
CA MET A 97 -1.08 -3.12 8.23
C MET A 97 -1.79 -3.90 7.14
N ASN A 98 -2.41 -3.19 6.21
CA ASN A 98 -3.32 -3.80 5.26
C ASN A 98 -2.61 -4.31 3.99
N GLY A 99 -1.69 -5.23 4.19
CA GLY A 99 -0.99 -5.98 3.14
C GLY A 99 0.35 -5.39 2.72
N ASP A 100 1.15 -6.26 2.11
CA ASP A 100 2.54 -6.03 1.71
C ASP A 100 3.37 -5.47 2.87
N PHE A 101 3.26 -6.10 4.03
CA PHE A 101 4.03 -5.71 5.22
C PHE A 101 5.48 -6.22 5.17
N SER A 102 5.81 -7.16 4.28
CA SER A 102 7.12 -7.79 4.17
C SER A 102 7.72 -7.75 2.76
N ASP A 103 9.04 -7.86 2.65
CA ASP A 103 9.72 -8.07 1.37
C ASP A 103 9.61 -9.55 0.95
N ASP A 104 8.65 -9.84 0.06
CA ASP A 104 8.39 -11.16 -0.54
C ASP A 104 8.14 -12.32 0.45
N GLY A 105 7.65 -12.02 1.66
CA GLY A 105 7.38 -13.04 2.67
C GLY A 105 8.63 -13.77 3.15
N GLN A 106 9.80 -13.13 3.02
CA GLN A 106 11.07 -13.80 3.30
C GLN A 106 11.25 -13.99 4.81
N PRO A 107 11.52 -15.22 5.30
CA PRO A 107 11.63 -15.52 6.73
C PRO A 107 12.56 -14.57 7.50
N VAL A 108 13.70 -14.18 6.90
CA VAL A 108 14.64 -13.24 7.53
C VAL A 108 14.01 -11.89 7.85
N HIS A 109 13.18 -11.37 6.95
CA HIS A 109 12.52 -10.07 7.10
C HIS A 109 11.26 -10.17 7.96
N LEU A 110 10.48 -11.25 7.85
CA LEU A 110 9.31 -11.50 8.68
C LEU A 110 9.66 -11.59 10.17
N ARG A 111 10.77 -12.26 10.52
CA ARG A 111 11.27 -12.30 11.91
C ARG A 111 11.66 -10.91 12.41
N GLY A 112 12.27 -10.09 11.56
CA GLY A 112 12.60 -8.70 11.87
C GLY A 112 11.37 -7.85 12.14
N LEU A 113 10.38 -7.94 11.26
CA LEU A 113 9.11 -7.25 11.42
C LEU A 113 8.43 -7.66 12.73
N LYS A 114 8.33 -8.96 13.01
CA LYS A 114 7.70 -9.46 14.24
C LYS A 114 8.34 -8.88 15.50
N ARG A 115 9.67 -8.81 15.55
CA ARG A 115 10.40 -8.16 16.67
C ARG A 115 10.00 -6.69 16.84
N ILE A 116 9.82 -5.95 15.73
CA ILE A 116 9.36 -4.55 15.78
C ILE A 116 7.94 -4.48 16.32
N LEU A 117 7.02 -5.29 15.80
CA LEU A 117 5.63 -5.27 16.28
C LEU A 117 5.56 -5.59 17.79
N ASP A 118 6.29 -6.61 18.26
CA ASP A 118 6.36 -6.96 19.69
C ASP A 118 6.97 -5.85 20.55
N GLU A 119 7.99 -5.16 20.03
CA GLU A 119 8.62 -4.00 20.68
C GLU A 119 7.60 -2.87 20.89
N TYR A 120 6.81 -2.52 19.88
CA TYR A 120 5.82 -1.44 19.95
C TYR A 120 4.55 -1.84 20.71
N GLU A 121 4.14 -3.11 20.66
CA GLU A 121 3.10 -3.64 21.55
C GLU A 121 3.53 -3.47 23.02
N THR A 122 4.75 -3.88 23.36
CA THR A 122 5.26 -3.83 24.74
C THR A 122 5.46 -2.39 25.24
N ARG A 123 6.08 -1.52 24.42
CA ARG A 123 6.44 -0.15 24.85
C ARG A 123 5.27 0.82 24.80
N HIS A 124 4.39 0.68 23.82
CA HIS A 124 3.35 1.66 23.53
C HIS A 124 1.94 1.10 23.68
N GLY A 125 1.76 -0.18 24.01
CA GLY A 125 0.44 -0.81 24.10
C GLY A 125 -0.30 -0.80 22.77
N MET A 126 0.45 -0.82 21.66
CA MET A 126 -0.13 -0.92 20.33
C MET A 126 -0.64 -2.33 20.07
N ARG A 127 -1.73 -2.43 19.31
CA ARG A 127 -2.27 -3.68 18.78
C ARG A 127 -2.27 -3.61 17.27
N PHE A 128 -1.74 -4.64 16.64
CA PHE A 128 -1.60 -4.73 15.20
C PHE A 128 -2.68 -5.62 14.60
N PHE A 129 -3.19 -5.22 13.43
CA PHE A 129 -4.19 -5.97 12.67
C PHE A 129 -3.73 -6.04 11.21
N LEU A 130 -3.34 -7.23 10.79
CA LEU A 130 -2.78 -7.46 9.46
C LEU A 130 -3.84 -8.00 8.50
N THR A 131 -3.73 -7.65 7.22
CA THR A 131 -4.21 -8.52 6.13
C THR A 131 -3.04 -8.79 5.19
N ASN A 132 -3.13 -9.84 4.38
CA ASN A 132 -2.06 -10.23 3.46
C ASN A 132 -2.17 -9.45 2.13
N GLY A 133 -1.03 -8.97 1.64
CA GLY A 133 -0.84 -8.48 0.27
C GLY A 133 -0.19 -9.52 -0.63
N ASN A 134 0.13 -9.16 -1.87
CA ASN A 134 0.72 -10.10 -2.84
C ASN A 134 2.23 -10.33 -2.67
N HIS A 135 2.89 -9.57 -1.80
CA HIS A 135 4.27 -9.77 -1.38
C HIS A 135 4.38 -10.42 0.00
N ASP A 136 3.29 -10.67 0.72
CA ASP A 136 3.34 -11.39 1.99
C ASP A 136 3.39 -12.90 1.70
N PRO A 137 2.29 -13.62 1.41
CA PRO A 137 2.41 -14.82 0.61
C PRO A 137 2.48 -14.42 -0.87
N VAL A 138 3.63 -14.64 -1.51
CA VAL A 138 3.74 -14.53 -2.97
C VAL A 138 2.93 -15.64 -3.66
N LYS A 139 2.76 -16.78 -2.97
CA LYS A 139 2.02 -17.98 -3.36
C LYS A 139 1.34 -18.60 -2.13
N PRO A 140 0.35 -19.50 -2.33
CA PRO A 140 -0.36 -20.09 -1.20
C PRO A 140 0.53 -20.87 -0.22
N GLY A 141 1.54 -21.58 -0.74
CA GLY A 141 2.53 -22.32 0.04
C GLY A 141 3.93 -21.75 -0.18
N ASP A 142 4.89 -22.25 0.61
CA ASP A 142 6.28 -21.85 0.52
C ASP A 142 6.84 -22.12 -0.89
N THR A 143 7.58 -21.16 -1.43
CA THR A 143 8.19 -21.30 -2.75
C THR A 143 9.65 -20.87 -2.78
N PRO A 144 10.51 -21.59 -3.53
CA PRO A 144 11.86 -21.13 -3.78
C PRO A 144 11.87 -19.73 -4.40
N SER A 145 12.70 -18.84 -3.88
CA SER A 145 12.83 -17.46 -4.36
C SER A 145 14.22 -16.89 -4.06
N GLY A 146 14.45 -15.63 -4.39
CA GLY A 146 15.74 -14.96 -4.20
C GLY A 146 15.90 -13.74 -5.08
N LYS A 147 17.01 -13.04 -4.89
CA LYS A 147 17.33 -11.80 -5.62
C LYS A 147 18.82 -11.74 -5.96
N ALA A 148 19.13 -11.20 -7.13
CA ALA A 148 20.49 -11.13 -7.67
C ALA A 148 21.27 -9.88 -7.22
N ASP A 149 20.62 -8.96 -6.52
CA ASP A 149 20.97 -7.55 -6.38
C ASP A 149 20.93 -7.08 -4.92
N PHE A 150 21.18 -8.01 -3.97
CA PHE A 150 21.70 -7.59 -2.67
C PHE A 150 23.05 -6.90 -2.87
N LEU A 151 23.40 -5.98 -1.99
CA LEU A 151 24.73 -5.41 -2.00
C LEU A 151 25.72 -6.42 -1.43
N GLY A 152 26.85 -6.57 -2.12
CA GLY A 152 27.99 -7.38 -1.73
C GLY A 152 29.23 -6.55 -1.47
N ARG A 153 30.37 -7.24 -1.38
CA ARG A 153 31.68 -6.61 -1.19
C ARG A 153 32.04 -5.72 -2.39
N ASP A 154 32.79 -4.66 -2.10
CA ASP A 154 33.32 -3.71 -3.09
C ASP A 154 32.24 -3.09 -4.00
N GLY A 155 31.00 -2.95 -3.50
CA GLY A 155 29.90 -2.34 -4.23
C GLY A 155 29.28 -3.23 -5.32
N ARG A 156 29.61 -4.52 -5.35
CA ARG A 156 29.09 -5.47 -6.35
C ARG A 156 27.75 -6.07 -5.92
N PRO A 157 26.88 -6.49 -6.86
CA PRO A 157 25.74 -7.31 -6.54
C PRO A 157 26.14 -8.66 -5.92
N GLN A 158 25.39 -9.11 -4.92
CA GLN A 158 25.49 -10.41 -4.25
C GLN A 158 24.20 -11.19 -4.51
N PRO A 159 24.21 -12.23 -5.36
CA PRO A 159 23.07 -13.12 -5.50
C PRO A 159 22.80 -13.90 -4.22
N ILE A 160 21.56 -13.85 -3.70
CA ILE A 160 21.10 -14.62 -2.55
C ILE A 160 19.78 -15.30 -2.93
N PHE A 161 19.78 -16.63 -2.93
CA PHE A 161 18.67 -17.45 -3.39
C PHE A 161 18.41 -18.63 -2.45
N SER A 162 17.18 -19.11 -2.41
CA SER A 162 16.83 -20.29 -1.65
C SER A 162 17.00 -21.57 -2.47
N PRO A 163 17.22 -22.72 -1.81
CA PRO A 163 17.20 -24.02 -2.48
C PRO A 163 15.93 -24.24 -3.32
N GLY A 164 16.09 -24.91 -4.45
CA GLY A 164 15.02 -25.18 -5.42
C GLY A 164 14.87 -24.13 -6.52
N THR A 165 15.67 -23.06 -6.50
CA THR A 165 15.75 -22.08 -7.60
C THR A 165 16.75 -22.53 -8.68
N ALA A 166 16.77 -21.87 -9.84
CA ALA A 166 17.76 -22.16 -10.87
C ALA A 166 19.19 -21.73 -10.45
N GLU A 167 19.29 -20.71 -9.60
CA GLU A 167 20.53 -20.17 -9.04
C GLU A 167 21.06 -21.02 -7.89
N CYS A 168 20.15 -21.63 -7.14
CA CYS A 168 20.42 -22.52 -6.04
C CYS A 168 19.57 -23.80 -6.17
N PRO A 169 19.98 -24.76 -7.04
CA PRO A 169 19.23 -26.00 -7.22
C PRO A 169 19.12 -26.80 -5.92
N GLN A 170 18.03 -27.56 -5.77
CA GLN A 170 17.84 -28.45 -4.62
C GLN A 170 18.97 -29.50 -4.55
N ASP A 171 19.29 -30.07 -5.71
CA ASP A 171 20.37 -31.02 -5.90
C ASP A 171 21.41 -30.40 -6.85
N GLY A 172 22.66 -30.27 -6.40
CA GLY A 172 23.76 -29.75 -7.20
C GLY A 172 24.47 -28.54 -6.59
N ALA A 173 25.48 -28.05 -7.31
CA ALA A 173 26.23 -26.87 -6.87
C ALA A 173 25.46 -25.58 -7.23
N PRO A 174 25.45 -24.57 -6.34
CA PRO A 174 24.93 -23.24 -6.66
C PRO A 174 25.69 -22.61 -7.84
N LYS A 175 25.05 -21.67 -8.54
CA LYS A 175 25.77 -20.84 -9.52
C LYS A 175 26.94 -20.11 -8.82
N PRO A 176 28.10 -19.93 -9.49
CA PRO A 176 29.26 -19.27 -8.87
C PRO A 176 28.92 -17.90 -8.28
N GLY A 177 29.32 -17.68 -7.02
CA GLY A 177 29.06 -16.43 -6.31
C GLY A 177 27.67 -16.30 -5.70
N THR A 178 26.77 -17.27 -5.88
CA THR A 178 25.45 -17.29 -5.24
C THR A 178 25.53 -17.80 -3.80
N ILE A 179 24.89 -17.07 -2.88
CA ILE A 179 24.61 -17.55 -1.53
C ILE A 179 23.29 -18.30 -1.54
N CYS A 180 23.31 -19.50 -0.96
CA CYS A 180 22.17 -20.39 -0.85
C CYS A 180 21.65 -20.44 0.59
N THR A 181 20.42 -20.01 0.84
CA THR A 181 19.82 -20.02 2.18
C THR A 181 18.29 -20.17 2.12
N PRO A 182 17.67 -21.04 2.94
CA PRO A 182 16.20 -21.17 2.95
C PRO A 182 15.50 -19.90 3.46
N ASP A 183 16.20 -19.03 4.19
CA ASP A 183 15.64 -17.83 4.80
C ASP A 183 15.27 -16.71 3.82
N ILE A 184 15.62 -16.88 2.54
CA ILE A 184 15.25 -15.98 1.45
C ILE A 184 14.12 -16.53 0.57
N ALA A 185 13.60 -17.73 0.90
CA ALA A 185 12.41 -18.29 0.23
C ALA A 185 11.17 -17.43 0.51
N ALA A 186 10.16 -17.50 -0.36
CA ALA A 186 8.89 -16.81 -0.12
C ALA A 186 7.99 -17.72 0.71
N MET A 187 7.69 -17.30 1.95
CA MET A 187 6.82 -18.04 2.87
C MET A 187 5.37 -17.99 2.39
N GLY A 188 4.67 -19.12 2.50
CA GLY A 188 3.24 -19.21 2.22
C GLY A 188 2.37 -18.83 3.41
N TYR A 189 1.05 -18.99 3.25
CA TYR A 189 0.09 -18.60 4.29
C TYR A 189 0.34 -19.27 5.64
N GLN A 190 0.67 -20.56 5.66
CA GLN A 190 0.80 -21.30 6.92
C GLN A 190 1.79 -20.62 7.88
N GLY A 191 3.03 -20.40 7.43
CA GLY A 191 4.06 -19.79 8.27
C GLY A 191 3.74 -18.33 8.63
N ILE A 192 3.14 -17.56 7.72
CA ILE A 192 2.75 -16.17 7.98
C ILE A 192 1.65 -16.09 9.05
N LEU A 193 0.61 -16.91 8.92
CA LEU A 193 -0.50 -16.94 9.89
C LEU A 193 -0.04 -17.41 11.27
N ASP A 194 0.89 -18.37 11.32
CA ASP A 194 1.46 -18.85 12.58
C ASP A 194 2.33 -17.76 13.24
N LEU A 195 3.18 -17.08 12.48
CA LEU A 195 4.08 -16.05 12.99
C LEU A 195 3.33 -14.81 13.50
N PHE A 196 2.29 -14.39 12.79
CA PHE A 196 1.48 -13.20 13.08
C PHE A 196 0.11 -13.55 13.67
N ALA A 197 -0.04 -14.72 14.31
CA ALA A 197 -1.31 -15.18 14.86
C ALA A 197 -1.96 -14.13 15.77
N ARG A 198 -1.18 -13.47 16.64
CA ARG A 198 -1.67 -12.46 17.58
C ARG A 198 -1.95 -11.10 16.96
N ASP A 199 -1.64 -10.91 15.68
CA ASP A 199 -1.76 -9.66 14.95
C ASP A 199 -3.03 -9.66 14.05
N GLY A 200 -4.11 -10.27 14.57
CA GLY A 200 -5.44 -10.35 13.99
C GLY A 200 -5.81 -11.73 13.40
N PHE A 201 -4.82 -12.52 12.98
CA PHE A 201 -5.08 -13.83 12.35
C PHE A 201 -5.64 -14.90 13.30
N ALA A 202 -5.55 -14.70 14.61
CA ALA A 202 -6.14 -15.52 15.66
C ALA A 202 -6.74 -14.63 16.77
N PRO A 203 -7.76 -15.11 17.49
CA PRO A 203 -8.39 -14.35 18.58
C PRO A 203 -7.44 -14.18 19.77
N ARG A 204 -7.53 -13.03 20.43
CA ARG A 204 -6.86 -12.74 21.71
C ARG A 204 -7.86 -12.72 22.85
N ALA A 205 -7.37 -12.91 24.07
CA ALA A 205 -8.19 -12.88 25.28
C ALA A 205 -8.82 -11.49 25.54
N ASP A 206 -8.22 -10.43 25.00
CA ASP A 206 -8.70 -9.05 25.08
C ASP A 206 -9.57 -8.63 23.88
N ASP A 207 -9.92 -9.56 22.99
CA ASP A 207 -10.95 -9.33 21.96
C ASP A 207 -12.35 -9.50 22.54
N LEU A 208 -13.28 -8.67 22.09
CA LEU A 208 -14.70 -8.78 22.44
C LEU A 208 -15.46 -9.69 21.45
N TYR A 209 -14.92 -9.87 20.25
CA TYR A 209 -15.47 -10.72 19.22
C TYR A 209 -14.40 -11.06 18.20
N TRP A 210 -14.45 -12.27 17.65
CA TRP A 210 -13.63 -12.68 16.51
C TRP A 210 -14.33 -13.77 15.71
N GLU A 211 -14.29 -13.68 14.38
CA GLU A 211 -14.83 -14.69 13.48
C GLU A 211 -14.10 -14.71 12.12
N THR A 212 -14.34 -15.74 11.31
CA THR A 212 -13.83 -15.87 9.94
C THR A 212 -14.97 -16.22 9.00
N PRO A 213 -14.74 -16.29 7.66
CA PRO A 213 -15.74 -16.83 6.75
C PRO A 213 -16.18 -18.28 7.04
N PHE A 214 -15.41 -19.03 7.85
CA PHE A 214 -15.61 -20.47 8.11
C PHE A 214 -16.02 -20.77 9.56
N TYR A 215 -15.95 -19.79 10.45
CA TYR A 215 -16.29 -19.95 11.85
C TYR A 215 -16.99 -18.70 12.37
N ARG A 216 -18.09 -18.91 13.09
CA ARG A 216 -18.81 -17.88 13.85
C ARG A 216 -19.05 -18.37 15.28
N PRO A 217 -18.68 -17.58 16.31
CA PRO A 217 -19.02 -17.88 17.71
C PRO A 217 -20.51 -18.09 17.90
N GLN A 218 -20.89 -19.16 18.61
CA GLN A 218 -22.27 -19.44 18.98
C GLN A 218 -22.54 -18.90 20.39
N GLY A 219 -23.42 -17.90 20.51
CA GLY A 219 -23.69 -17.25 21.80
C GLY A 219 -22.65 -16.18 22.15
N GLY A 220 -22.16 -16.18 23.39
CA GLY A 220 -21.10 -15.26 23.84
C GLY A 220 -19.75 -15.59 23.23
N PHE A 221 -18.91 -14.59 23.02
CA PHE A 221 -17.55 -14.79 22.53
C PHE A 221 -16.63 -15.30 23.65
N ASP A 222 -15.88 -16.37 23.35
CA ASP A 222 -14.81 -16.89 24.18
C ASP A 222 -13.57 -17.13 23.29
N ALA A 223 -12.46 -16.47 23.62
CA ALA A 223 -11.26 -16.50 22.80
C ALA A 223 -10.61 -17.89 22.78
N ALA A 224 -10.66 -18.64 23.89
CA ALA A 224 -10.06 -19.97 23.98
C ALA A 224 -10.83 -20.99 23.11
N ALA A 225 -12.17 -20.89 23.08
CA ALA A 225 -13.02 -21.68 22.21
C ALA A 225 -12.86 -21.32 20.73
N ALA A 226 -12.61 -20.04 20.41
CA ALA A 226 -12.39 -19.58 19.05
C ALA A 226 -10.98 -19.92 18.51
N ALA A 227 -9.97 -20.04 19.37
CA ALA A 227 -8.56 -20.21 18.96
C ALA A 227 -8.31 -21.38 17.99
N PRO A 228 -8.88 -22.59 18.17
CA PRO A 228 -8.70 -23.69 17.22
C PRO A 228 -9.22 -23.38 15.80
N HIS A 229 -10.20 -22.48 15.66
CA HIS A 229 -10.77 -22.09 14.38
C HIS A 229 -9.92 -21.06 13.62
N ALA A 230 -8.86 -20.53 14.26
CA ALA A 230 -7.86 -19.71 13.59
C ALA A 230 -6.81 -20.52 12.81
N ALA A 231 -6.69 -21.82 13.11
CA ALA A 231 -5.73 -22.70 12.46
C ALA A 231 -5.92 -22.68 10.92
N PRO A 232 -4.84 -22.61 10.11
CA PRO A 232 -5.02 -22.44 8.67
C PRO A 232 -5.80 -23.57 7.98
N ALA A 233 -5.75 -24.80 8.53
CA ALA A 233 -6.56 -25.92 8.07
C ALA A 233 -8.09 -25.69 8.19
N GLN A 234 -8.54 -24.81 9.09
CA GLN A 234 -9.95 -24.46 9.28
C GLN A 234 -10.41 -23.29 8.38
N ARG A 235 -9.50 -22.75 7.57
CA ARG A 235 -9.70 -21.50 6.82
C ARG A 235 -9.47 -21.68 5.32
N GLN A 236 -9.88 -22.83 4.78
CA GLN A 236 -9.58 -23.22 3.41
C GLN A 236 -10.82 -23.22 2.52
N TYR A 237 -10.62 -22.85 1.26
CA TYR A 237 -11.61 -22.98 0.20
C TYR A 237 -10.97 -23.66 -1.02
N GLN A 238 -11.81 -24.25 -1.88
CA GLN A 238 -11.32 -24.96 -3.07
C GLN A 238 -11.13 -24.01 -4.24
N VAL A 239 -9.94 -24.04 -4.84
CA VAL A 239 -9.62 -23.35 -6.08
C VAL A 239 -9.38 -24.39 -7.17
N CYS A 240 -10.16 -24.34 -8.25
CA CYS A 240 -10.10 -25.35 -9.30
C CYS A 240 -9.61 -24.80 -10.64
N ALA A 241 -8.85 -25.61 -11.38
CA ALA A 241 -8.52 -25.36 -12.79
C ALA A 241 -9.78 -25.50 -13.68
N GLN A 242 -9.67 -25.17 -14.97
CA GLN A 242 -10.77 -25.31 -15.94
C GLN A 242 -11.37 -26.73 -15.88
N GLU A 243 -12.70 -26.82 -16.08
CA GLU A 243 -13.52 -28.03 -15.91
C GLU A 243 -13.68 -28.56 -14.48
N LYS A 244 -13.16 -27.86 -13.45
CA LYS A 244 -13.29 -28.22 -12.02
C LYS A 244 -12.72 -29.61 -11.65
N THR A 245 -11.80 -30.14 -12.45
CA THR A 245 -11.25 -31.49 -12.27
C THR A 245 -9.96 -31.53 -11.44
N ASP A 246 -9.21 -30.43 -11.35
CA ASP A 246 -8.04 -30.25 -10.46
C ASP A 246 -8.35 -29.10 -9.47
N CYS A 247 -8.84 -29.47 -8.28
CA CYS A 247 -9.17 -28.55 -7.19
C CYS A 247 -8.15 -28.68 -6.05
N ARG A 248 -7.75 -27.54 -5.50
CA ARG A 248 -6.75 -27.47 -4.44
C ARG A 248 -7.23 -26.54 -3.33
N PRO A 249 -7.00 -26.90 -2.06
CA PRO A 249 -7.29 -26.00 -0.96
C PRO A 249 -6.33 -24.82 -0.99
N VAL A 250 -6.88 -23.62 -0.83
CA VAL A 250 -6.14 -22.38 -0.60
C VAL A 250 -6.68 -21.75 0.67
N ILE A 251 -5.79 -21.17 1.47
CA ILE A 251 -6.16 -20.48 2.70
C ILE A 251 -6.77 -19.12 2.38
N ASP A 252 -7.82 -18.75 3.11
CA ASP A 252 -8.41 -17.42 3.12
C ASP A 252 -8.19 -16.81 4.52
N SER A 253 -7.29 -15.83 4.56
CA SER A 253 -6.84 -15.20 5.80
C SER A 253 -7.75 -14.06 6.28
N SER A 254 -8.94 -13.89 5.69
CA SER A 254 -9.94 -12.90 6.11
C SER A 254 -10.47 -13.18 7.53
N TYR A 255 -10.74 -12.13 8.30
CA TYR A 255 -11.32 -12.20 9.64
C TYR A 255 -12.07 -10.91 10.01
N LEU A 256 -12.96 -11.02 10.99
CA LEU A 256 -13.63 -9.91 11.65
C LEU A 256 -13.22 -9.92 13.13
N VAL A 257 -12.88 -8.77 13.69
CA VAL A 257 -12.53 -8.64 15.11
C VAL A 257 -13.17 -7.39 15.72
N GLU A 258 -13.59 -7.48 16.98
CA GLU A 258 -14.00 -6.35 17.81
C GLU A 258 -12.96 -6.13 18.92
N PRO A 259 -11.91 -5.32 18.66
CA PRO A 259 -10.85 -5.11 19.63
C PRO A 259 -11.24 -4.15 20.75
N VAL A 260 -12.22 -3.28 20.49
CA VAL A 260 -12.83 -2.34 21.46
C VAL A 260 -14.32 -2.24 21.19
N ALA A 261 -15.11 -1.98 22.23
CA ALA A 261 -16.55 -2.02 22.14
C ALA A 261 -17.08 -1.05 21.08
N GLY A 262 -17.87 -1.56 20.14
CA GLY A 262 -18.51 -0.77 19.08
C GLY A 262 -17.71 -0.65 17.78
N LEU A 263 -16.45 -1.09 17.74
CA LEU A 263 -15.60 -1.03 16.55
C LEU A 263 -15.36 -2.43 15.98
N TRP A 264 -15.82 -2.66 14.77
CA TRP A 264 -15.54 -3.86 14.00
C TRP A 264 -14.49 -3.59 12.93
N LEU A 265 -13.41 -4.36 12.97
CA LEU A 265 -12.36 -4.38 11.97
C LEU A 265 -12.56 -5.59 11.07
N LEU A 266 -12.87 -5.33 9.80
CA LEU A 266 -13.09 -6.35 8.78
C LEU A 266 -11.87 -6.41 7.85
N ALA A 267 -11.01 -7.40 8.12
CA ALA A 267 -9.81 -7.66 7.34
C ALA A 267 -10.15 -8.60 6.18
N ILE A 268 -9.90 -8.16 4.95
CA ILE A 268 -10.18 -8.95 3.75
C ILE A 268 -8.89 -9.40 3.08
N ASP A 269 -8.77 -10.70 2.90
CA ASP A 269 -7.75 -11.31 2.05
C ASP A 269 -8.26 -11.34 0.61
N ALA A 270 -7.85 -10.33 -0.16
CA ALA A 270 -8.19 -10.21 -1.57
C ALA A 270 -7.11 -10.81 -2.50
N ASN A 271 -6.16 -11.58 -1.98
CA ASN A 271 -5.30 -12.37 -2.84
C ASN A 271 -6.10 -13.49 -3.50
N VAL A 272 -5.99 -13.57 -4.83
CA VAL A 272 -6.60 -14.63 -5.63
C VAL A 272 -5.53 -15.32 -6.45
N TYR A 273 -5.32 -16.61 -6.17
CA TYR A 273 -4.33 -17.44 -6.83
C TYR A 273 -4.98 -18.30 -7.90
N ARG A 274 -4.70 -18.00 -9.16
CA ARG A 274 -5.26 -18.74 -10.31
C ARG A 274 -4.39 -19.96 -10.61
N PRO A 275 -4.93 -21.19 -10.70
CA PRO A 275 -4.14 -22.38 -11.03
C PRO A 275 -3.43 -22.27 -12.39
N THR A 276 -2.26 -22.88 -12.52
CA THR A 276 -1.52 -23.00 -13.79
C THR A 276 -1.63 -24.42 -14.37
N GLN A 277 -1.57 -24.52 -15.71
CA GLN A 277 -1.38 -25.81 -16.39
C GLN A 277 -0.02 -26.38 -15.96
N GLY A 278 -0.01 -27.43 -15.14
CA GLY A 278 1.20 -27.97 -14.51
C GLY A 278 1.19 -27.98 -12.98
N GLY A 279 0.12 -27.47 -12.36
CA GLY A 279 -0.11 -27.67 -10.95
C GLY A 279 0.63 -26.70 -10.03
N GLY A 280 0.69 -25.43 -10.41
CA GLY A 280 1.06 -24.33 -9.53
C GLY A 280 -0.02 -23.25 -9.51
N PHE A 281 0.34 -22.06 -9.04
CA PHE A 281 -0.53 -20.90 -9.04
C PHE A 281 0.17 -19.70 -9.69
N LYS A 282 -0.59 -18.86 -10.39
CA LYS A 282 -0.16 -17.50 -10.79
C LYS A 282 -0.04 -16.61 -9.54
N GLY A 283 0.76 -15.55 -9.63
CA GLY A 283 0.83 -14.55 -8.54
C GLY A 283 -0.52 -13.83 -8.41
N SER A 284 -0.81 -13.33 -7.20
CA SER A 284 -2.07 -12.66 -6.87
C SER A 284 -2.12 -11.19 -7.27
N GLY A 285 -0.97 -10.55 -7.49
CA GLY A 285 -0.85 -9.09 -7.65
C GLY A 285 -1.61 -8.44 -8.82
N ASP A 286 -2.23 -9.21 -9.72
CA ASP A 286 -3.05 -8.66 -10.82
C ASP A 286 -4.54 -9.00 -10.69
N ALA A 287 -4.96 -9.61 -9.57
CA ALA A 287 -6.30 -10.16 -9.41
C ALA A 287 -7.18 -9.29 -8.50
N GLY A 288 -6.78 -9.15 -7.24
CA GLY A 288 -7.47 -8.32 -6.24
C GLY A 288 -8.99 -8.52 -6.19
N TRP A 289 -9.71 -7.42 -5.90
CA TRP A 289 -11.17 -7.40 -5.84
C TRP A 289 -11.87 -7.78 -7.14
N ASN A 290 -11.28 -7.48 -8.29
CA ASN A 290 -11.86 -7.79 -9.60
C ASN A 290 -12.15 -9.29 -9.78
N GLU A 291 -11.34 -10.15 -9.17
CA GLU A 291 -11.42 -11.60 -9.32
C GLU A 291 -12.14 -12.29 -8.14
N ILE A 292 -12.38 -11.59 -7.02
CA ILE A 292 -13.05 -12.17 -5.84
C ILE A 292 -14.41 -12.76 -6.19
N ALA A 293 -15.23 -12.06 -6.99
CA ALA A 293 -16.58 -12.53 -7.31
C ALA A 293 -16.59 -13.90 -8.00
N SER A 294 -15.55 -14.18 -8.81
CA SER A 294 -15.41 -15.43 -9.55
C SER A 294 -14.76 -16.54 -8.71
N TRP A 295 -13.80 -16.19 -7.85
CA TRP A 295 -12.92 -17.17 -7.19
C TRP A 295 -13.17 -17.35 -5.69
N LYS A 296 -13.77 -16.36 -5.02
CA LYS A 296 -14.07 -16.36 -3.59
C LYS A 296 -15.52 -15.90 -3.31
N PRO A 297 -16.56 -16.51 -3.93
CA PRO A 297 -17.95 -16.08 -3.73
C PRO A 297 -18.43 -16.22 -2.27
N HIS A 298 -17.87 -17.18 -1.51
CA HIS A 298 -18.13 -17.32 -0.07
C HIS A 298 -17.74 -16.06 0.71
N LEU A 299 -16.66 -15.40 0.30
CA LEU A 299 -16.14 -14.21 0.95
C LEU A 299 -17.10 -13.03 0.77
N LEU A 300 -17.61 -12.78 -0.44
CA LEU A 300 -18.60 -11.72 -0.67
C LEU A 300 -19.89 -11.94 0.12
N ALA A 301 -20.36 -13.19 0.19
CA ALA A 301 -21.55 -13.53 0.97
C ALA A 301 -21.34 -13.25 2.47
N TRP A 302 -20.17 -13.64 3.00
CA TRP A 302 -19.81 -13.37 4.39
C TRP A 302 -19.67 -11.86 4.67
N VAL A 303 -19.00 -11.11 3.78
CA VAL A 303 -18.88 -9.65 3.89
C VAL A 303 -20.24 -8.97 3.94
N ALA A 304 -21.19 -9.38 3.09
CA ALA A 304 -22.54 -8.83 3.10
C ALA A 304 -23.29 -9.10 4.41
N ASP A 305 -23.12 -10.30 4.97
CA ASP A 305 -23.69 -10.65 6.27
C ASP A 305 -23.04 -9.86 7.43
N VAL A 306 -21.73 -9.68 7.42
CA VAL A 306 -21.00 -8.83 8.38
C VAL A 306 -21.51 -7.39 8.33
N ALA A 307 -21.59 -6.79 7.14
CA ALA A 307 -22.05 -5.42 6.97
C ALA A 307 -23.48 -5.23 7.49
N LYS A 308 -24.38 -6.17 7.17
CA LYS A 308 -25.75 -6.18 7.67
C LYS A 308 -25.80 -6.25 9.19
N ARG A 309 -25.02 -7.15 9.81
CA ARG A 309 -24.96 -7.29 11.28
C ARG A 309 -24.36 -6.07 11.96
N ALA A 310 -23.31 -5.48 11.39
CA ALA A 310 -22.70 -4.27 11.92
C ALA A 310 -23.75 -3.15 12.02
N GLN A 311 -24.54 -2.95 10.96
CA GLN A 311 -25.64 -1.99 10.97
C GLN A 311 -26.71 -2.33 12.02
N GLN A 312 -27.14 -3.59 12.11
CA GLN A 312 -28.16 -4.01 13.07
C GLN A 312 -27.72 -3.86 14.53
N GLN A 313 -26.42 -4.01 14.80
CA GLN A 313 -25.83 -3.93 16.13
C GLN A 313 -25.26 -2.54 16.45
N GLY A 314 -25.38 -1.57 15.53
CA GLY A 314 -24.83 -0.23 15.70
C GLY A 314 -23.29 -0.19 15.79
N LYS A 315 -22.61 -1.15 15.17
CA LYS A 315 -21.14 -1.22 15.13
C LYS A 315 -20.62 -0.32 14.01
N VAL A 316 -19.52 0.37 14.29
CA VAL A 316 -18.69 1.01 13.26
C VAL A 316 -17.93 -0.09 12.55
N LEU A 317 -18.15 -0.25 11.25
CA LEU A 317 -17.43 -1.24 10.43
C LEU A 317 -16.32 -0.56 9.63
N VAL A 318 -15.07 -0.81 10.01
CA VAL A 318 -13.88 -0.41 9.25
C VAL A 318 -13.43 -1.59 8.41
N THR A 319 -13.58 -1.48 7.10
CA THR A 319 -13.17 -2.53 6.16
C THR A 319 -11.84 -2.19 5.54
N PHE A 320 -10.92 -3.14 5.49
CA PHE A 320 -9.63 -2.95 4.84
C PHE A 320 -9.18 -4.19 4.07
N SER A 321 -8.43 -3.94 3.01
CA SER A 321 -7.88 -4.93 2.10
C SER A 321 -6.56 -4.39 1.54
N HIS A 322 -5.75 -5.27 0.95
CA HIS A 322 -4.56 -4.83 0.26
C HIS A 322 -4.88 -4.10 -1.06
N TYR A 323 -5.91 -4.51 -1.78
CA TYR A 323 -6.21 -3.97 -3.10
C TYR A 323 -7.22 -2.82 -3.01
N PRO A 324 -7.09 -1.77 -3.84
CA PRO A 324 -8.09 -0.70 -3.93
C PRO A 324 -9.45 -1.26 -4.37
N ALA A 325 -10.54 -0.65 -3.92
CA ALA A 325 -11.90 -1.05 -4.27
C ALA A 325 -12.59 -0.16 -5.32
N VAL A 326 -12.00 1.00 -5.60
CA VAL A 326 -12.47 2.00 -6.58
C VAL A 326 -11.26 2.46 -7.40
N ASP A 327 -11.49 2.82 -8.67
CA ASP A 327 -10.49 3.42 -9.57
C ASP A 327 -9.92 4.72 -8.98
N THR A 328 -8.60 4.77 -8.75
CA THR A 328 -7.87 5.91 -8.16
C THR A 328 -7.35 6.91 -9.19
N ASN A 329 -7.57 6.70 -10.49
CA ASN A 329 -7.14 7.61 -11.54
C ASN A 329 -8.15 8.74 -11.84
N ASN A 330 -9.10 9.01 -10.93
CA ASN A 330 -10.06 10.12 -11.06
C ASN A 330 -10.82 10.14 -12.40
N GLY A 331 -11.22 8.94 -12.87
CA GLY A 331 -11.94 8.77 -14.13
C GLY A 331 -11.10 8.95 -15.40
N THR A 332 -9.78 8.97 -15.28
CA THR A 332 -8.84 9.12 -16.42
C THR A 332 -8.23 7.83 -16.92
N THR A 333 -8.59 6.68 -16.35
CA THR A 333 -8.09 5.36 -16.76
C THR A 333 -8.14 5.14 -18.28
N PRO A 334 -9.24 5.48 -19.01
CA PRO A 334 -9.26 5.37 -20.47
C PRO A 334 -8.25 6.28 -21.19
N GLU A 335 -8.08 7.52 -20.73
CA GLU A 335 -7.13 8.47 -21.31
C GLU A 335 -5.67 8.07 -21.04
N ILE A 336 -5.36 7.57 -19.84
CA ILE A 336 -4.04 7.01 -19.51
C ILE A 336 -3.79 5.77 -20.38
N ALA A 337 -4.77 4.87 -20.51
CA ALA A 337 -4.65 3.69 -21.38
C ALA A 337 -4.42 4.08 -22.85
N ALA A 338 -5.04 5.14 -23.34
CA ALA A 338 -4.85 5.63 -24.69
C ALA A 338 -3.49 6.33 -24.90
N LEU A 339 -2.87 6.85 -23.83
CA LEU A 339 -1.53 7.44 -23.87
C LEU A 339 -0.44 6.39 -23.81
N PHE A 340 -0.48 5.54 -22.78
CA PHE A 340 0.63 4.65 -22.42
C PHE A 340 0.38 3.21 -22.87
N GLY A 341 -0.88 2.83 -23.07
CA GLY A 341 -1.31 1.47 -23.35
C GLY A 341 -2.01 0.84 -22.14
N ALA A 342 -3.01 -0.02 -22.40
CA ALA A 342 -3.90 -0.58 -21.37
C ALA A 342 -3.24 -1.52 -20.33
N LYS A 343 -1.95 -1.85 -20.49
CA LYS A 343 -1.17 -2.68 -19.54
C LYS A 343 0.00 -1.92 -18.92
N LYS A 344 0.09 -0.60 -19.13
CA LYS A 344 1.13 0.25 -18.56
C LYS A 344 0.63 0.91 -17.30
N LEU A 345 1.56 1.39 -16.47
CA LEU A 345 1.26 2.13 -15.24
C LEU A 345 0.25 1.41 -14.33
N ASP A 346 0.36 0.08 -14.28
CA ASP A 346 -0.47 -0.79 -13.45
C ASP A 346 -1.99 -0.67 -13.67
N LEU A 347 -2.42 -0.14 -14.83
CA LEU A 347 -3.84 0.06 -15.14
C LEU A 347 -4.67 -1.23 -15.12
N HIS A 348 -4.08 -2.39 -15.42
CA HIS A 348 -4.78 -3.68 -15.36
C HIS A 348 -5.14 -4.11 -13.92
N ARG A 349 -4.54 -3.47 -12.92
CA ARG A 349 -4.81 -3.70 -11.48
C ARG A 349 -5.92 -2.80 -10.95
N MET A 350 -6.39 -1.84 -11.74
CA MET A 350 -7.44 -0.91 -11.32
C MET A 350 -8.78 -1.61 -11.12
N PRO A 351 -9.55 -1.25 -10.08
CA PRO A 351 -10.89 -1.80 -9.86
C PRO A 351 -11.85 -1.41 -10.98
N THR A 352 -12.67 -2.37 -11.39
CA THR A 352 -13.76 -2.11 -12.34
C THR A 352 -14.97 -1.49 -11.63
N ALA A 353 -15.80 -0.73 -12.37
CA ALA A 353 -17.05 -0.21 -11.83
C ALA A 353 -18.00 -1.31 -11.32
N ASP A 354 -17.95 -2.52 -11.91
CA ASP A 354 -18.71 -3.67 -11.43
C ASP A 354 -18.25 -4.14 -10.05
N THR A 355 -16.94 -4.09 -9.80
CA THR A 355 -16.34 -4.44 -8.51
C THR A 355 -16.79 -3.48 -7.43
N SER A 356 -16.69 -2.17 -7.66
CA SER A 356 -17.15 -1.15 -6.73
C SER A 356 -18.65 -1.27 -6.45
N ARG A 357 -19.45 -1.53 -7.50
CA ARG A 357 -20.90 -1.77 -7.38
C ARG A 357 -21.21 -2.97 -6.47
N ARG A 358 -20.53 -4.11 -6.65
CA ARG A 358 -20.75 -5.33 -5.84
C ARG A 358 -20.40 -5.12 -4.36
N LEU A 359 -19.36 -4.34 -4.06
CA LEU A 359 -18.98 -4.04 -2.69
C LEU A 359 -19.96 -3.08 -2.02
N ALA A 360 -20.43 -2.06 -2.73
CA ALA A 360 -21.51 -1.20 -2.27
C ALA A 360 -22.83 -2.00 -2.06
N GLU A 361 -23.10 -2.97 -2.95
CA GLU A 361 -24.21 -3.94 -2.83
C GLU A 361 -24.11 -4.82 -1.59
N ALA A 362 -22.91 -5.22 -1.22
CA ALA A 362 -22.64 -5.95 0.03
C ALA A 362 -22.79 -5.06 1.28
N GLY A 363 -23.09 -3.77 1.13
CA GLY A 363 -23.28 -2.85 2.26
C GLY A 363 -21.99 -2.24 2.80
N ILE A 364 -20.87 -2.41 2.09
CA ILE A 364 -19.61 -1.73 2.42
C ILE A 364 -19.70 -0.28 1.97
N ARG A 365 -19.43 0.65 2.91
CA ARG A 365 -19.50 2.10 2.67
C ARG A 365 -18.15 2.70 2.35
N PHE A 366 -17.09 2.14 2.93
CA PHE A 366 -15.72 2.51 2.60
C PHE A 366 -14.76 1.33 2.79
N THR A 367 -13.65 1.39 2.09
CA THR A 367 -12.50 0.49 2.28
C THR A 367 -11.22 1.29 2.43
N VAL A 368 -10.27 0.75 3.19
CA VAL A 368 -8.87 1.19 3.15
C VAL A 368 -8.05 0.20 2.33
N GLY A 369 -7.42 0.67 1.25
CA GLY A 369 -6.63 -0.10 0.28
C GLY A 369 -5.11 0.05 0.46
N GLY A 370 -4.34 -0.45 -0.50
CA GLY A 370 -2.87 -0.48 -0.55
C GLY A 370 -2.39 -0.74 -1.99
N HIS A 371 -1.35 -1.54 -2.17
CA HIS A 371 -0.94 -2.21 -3.41
C HIS A 371 -0.31 -1.33 -4.50
N LEU A 372 -0.95 -0.19 -4.82
CA LEU A 372 -0.52 0.67 -5.93
C LEU A 372 0.60 1.65 -5.55
N HIS A 373 0.91 1.76 -4.25
CA HIS A 373 1.85 2.74 -3.69
C HIS A 373 1.42 4.20 -3.91
N PHE A 374 0.11 4.42 -4.02
CA PHE A 374 -0.48 5.74 -4.22
C PHE A 374 -1.09 6.30 -2.93
N ASN A 375 -1.22 7.61 -2.86
CA ASN A 375 -2.04 8.37 -1.93
C ASN A 375 -3.23 8.96 -2.68
N ASP A 376 -4.44 8.49 -2.39
CA ASP A 376 -5.65 8.94 -3.07
C ASP A 376 -6.92 8.73 -2.23
N THR A 377 -8.00 9.40 -2.62
CA THR A 377 -9.36 9.09 -2.17
C THR A 377 -10.24 8.98 -3.41
N ALA A 378 -10.88 7.83 -3.62
CA ALA A 378 -11.75 7.61 -4.76
C ALA A 378 -13.18 7.31 -4.33
N GLU A 379 -14.16 7.75 -5.13
CA GLU A 379 -15.57 7.49 -4.88
C GLU A 379 -16.27 6.83 -6.07
N TRP A 380 -17.12 5.84 -5.75
CA TRP A 380 -18.09 5.28 -6.67
C TRP A 380 -19.50 5.61 -6.17
N ARG A 381 -20.39 6.00 -7.08
CA ARG A 381 -21.81 6.28 -6.77
C ARG A 381 -22.71 5.57 -7.78
N GLY A 382 -23.68 4.82 -7.24
CA GLY A 382 -24.73 4.16 -8.02
C GLY A 382 -25.93 5.08 -8.25
N ALA A 383 -26.70 4.80 -9.31
CA ALA A 383 -27.94 5.53 -9.61
C ALA A 383 -29.04 5.36 -8.53
N ASP A 384 -28.91 4.32 -7.69
CA ASP A 384 -29.79 4.03 -6.55
C ASP A 384 -29.38 4.74 -5.25
N GLY A 385 -28.37 5.62 -5.31
CA GLY A 385 -27.87 6.39 -4.17
C GLY A 385 -26.87 5.63 -3.30
N ARG A 386 -26.55 4.37 -3.62
CA ARG A 386 -25.44 3.66 -2.95
C ARG A 386 -24.11 4.28 -3.35
N TYR A 387 -23.14 4.16 -2.45
CA TYR A 387 -21.81 4.69 -2.67
C TYR A 387 -20.76 3.76 -2.07
N LEU A 388 -19.52 3.94 -2.51
CA LEU A 388 -18.33 3.34 -1.93
C LEU A 388 -17.19 4.36 -1.97
N VAL A 389 -16.54 4.59 -0.84
CA VAL A 389 -15.32 5.40 -0.74
C VAL A 389 -14.11 4.48 -0.58
N ASN A 390 -13.11 4.59 -1.45
CA ASN A 390 -11.81 3.95 -1.24
C ASN A 390 -10.82 4.98 -0.71
N ILE A 391 -10.26 4.73 0.47
CA ILE A 391 -9.15 5.50 1.01
C ILE A 391 -7.89 4.73 0.66
N GLN A 392 -6.98 5.38 -0.05
CA GLN A 392 -5.73 4.79 -0.52
C GLN A 392 -4.57 5.44 0.24
N PRO A 393 -4.01 4.78 1.27
CA PRO A 393 -2.83 5.25 1.98
C PRO A 393 -1.57 5.08 1.11
N PRO A 394 -0.65 6.06 1.10
CA PRO A 394 0.69 5.86 0.56
C PRO A 394 1.50 4.92 1.47
N PRO A 395 2.56 4.30 0.93
CA PRO A 395 3.53 3.58 1.75
C PRO A 395 4.47 4.57 2.46
N PRO A 396 5.07 4.17 3.59
CA PRO A 396 6.10 4.97 4.24
C PRO A 396 7.41 5.05 3.44
N ALA A 397 7.58 4.27 2.36
CA ALA A 397 8.82 4.12 1.61
C ALA A 397 8.70 4.34 0.08
N ALA A 398 7.79 5.22 -0.33
CA ALA A 398 7.75 5.80 -1.67
C ALA A 398 7.50 7.32 -1.59
N TYR A 399 7.53 7.99 -2.73
CA TYR A 399 7.08 9.38 -2.85
C TYR A 399 5.54 9.43 -2.74
N ILE A 400 4.90 10.29 -1.95
CA ILE A 400 5.35 11.05 -0.76
C ILE A 400 5.25 10.12 0.47
N PRO A 401 6.30 10.01 1.30
CA PRO A 401 6.30 9.03 2.38
C PRO A 401 5.35 9.48 3.47
N ALA A 402 4.32 8.70 3.76
CA ALA A 402 3.31 9.01 4.76
C ALA A 402 2.59 7.75 5.25
N TYR A 403 1.64 7.95 6.17
CA TYR A 403 0.64 6.94 6.54
C TYR A 403 -0.72 7.63 6.70
N LYS A 404 -1.81 6.87 6.87
CA LYS A 404 -3.14 7.47 7.13
C LYS A 404 -3.51 7.35 8.60
N LEU A 405 -4.00 8.43 9.18
CA LEU A 405 -4.58 8.47 10.51
C LEU A 405 -6.08 8.66 10.37
N MET A 406 -6.86 7.72 10.90
CA MET A 406 -8.31 7.74 10.85
C MET A 406 -8.87 7.98 12.25
N THR A 407 -9.80 8.92 12.37
CA THR A 407 -10.65 9.11 13.55
C THR A 407 -12.10 8.87 13.17
N VAL A 408 -12.76 7.93 13.84
CA VAL A 408 -14.19 7.63 13.62
C VAL A 408 -15.00 8.07 14.84
N ASN A 409 -15.95 8.97 14.62
CA ASN A 409 -16.90 9.47 15.62
C ASN A 409 -18.32 9.23 15.12
N GLY A 410 -18.94 8.16 15.61
CA GLY A 410 -20.28 7.75 15.18
C GLY A 410 -20.36 7.53 13.67
N GLU A 411 -21.05 8.42 12.97
CA GLU A 411 -21.22 8.37 11.51
C GLU A 411 -20.21 9.23 10.75
N ARG A 412 -19.23 9.83 11.41
CA ARG A 412 -18.21 10.68 10.78
C ARG A 412 -16.87 9.98 10.80
N VAL A 413 -16.21 9.97 9.65
CA VAL A 413 -14.84 9.49 9.51
C VAL A 413 -13.97 10.66 9.06
N GLU A 414 -12.99 11.01 9.88
CA GLU A 414 -11.96 12.00 9.56
C GLU A 414 -10.65 11.27 9.28
N VAL A 415 -9.95 11.70 8.23
CA VAL A 415 -8.70 11.09 7.77
C VAL A 415 -7.67 12.18 7.57
N GLU A 416 -6.52 12.01 8.20
CA GLU A 416 -5.32 12.82 8.02
C GLU A 416 -4.21 11.97 7.37
N THR A 417 -3.28 12.62 6.67
CA THR A 417 -2.12 11.99 6.04
C THR A 417 -0.82 12.52 6.64
N PRO A 418 -0.42 12.08 7.85
CA PRO A 418 0.86 12.50 8.41
C PRO A 418 2.03 12.10 7.50
N ARG A 419 2.71 13.11 6.98
CA ARG A 419 3.94 12.95 6.17
C ARG A 419 5.14 12.62 7.04
N LEU A 420 5.99 11.75 6.54
CA LEU A 420 7.26 11.33 7.12
C LEU A 420 8.41 12.14 6.52
N ASP A 421 8.31 13.48 6.55
CA ASP A 421 9.33 14.35 5.92
C ASP A 421 10.73 14.12 6.53
N LYS A 422 10.78 13.86 7.84
CA LYS A 422 11.99 13.62 8.61
C LYS A 422 11.94 12.22 9.23
N VAL A 423 12.78 11.33 8.72
CA VAL A 423 12.99 9.99 9.26
C VAL A 423 14.36 9.94 9.92
N PRO A 424 14.46 9.63 11.23
CA PRO A 424 15.75 9.43 11.88
C PRO A 424 16.59 8.38 11.13
N ASP A 425 17.88 8.65 10.97
CA ASP A 425 18.86 7.73 10.36
C ASP A 425 18.55 7.26 8.93
N PHE A 426 17.65 7.93 8.18
CA PHE A 426 17.36 7.59 6.79
C PHE A 426 18.61 7.55 5.88
N ASN A 427 19.62 8.35 6.21
CA ASN A 427 20.88 8.46 5.48
C ASN A 427 21.96 7.48 5.97
N ARG A 428 21.64 6.60 6.94
CA ARG A 428 22.59 5.63 7.53
C ARG A 428 23.28 4.77 6.48
N LEU A 429 22.58 4.49 5.37
CA LEU A 429 23.06 3.59 4.32
C LEU A 429 23.84 4.28 3.20
N PHE A 430 23.99 5.62 3.22
CA PHE A 430 24.62 6.35 2.11
C PHE A 430 26.07 5.95 1.85
N GLY A 431 26.81 5.52 2.88
CA GLY A 431 28.18 5.01 2.71
C GLY A 431 28.24 3.78 1.80
N PHE A 432 27.27 2.87 1.94
CA PHE A 432 27.14 1.68 1.10
C PHE A 432 26.79 2.04 -0.35
N TYR A 433 25.87 2.99 -0.54
CA TYR A 433 25.48 3.43 -1.88
C TYR A 433 26.61 4.16 -2.61
N ARG A 434 27.45 4.92 -1.91
CA ARG A 434 28.65 5.51 -2.53
C ARG A 434 29.63 4.43 -3.00
N MET A 435 29.77 3.34 -2.26
CA MET A 435 30.62 2.21 -2.65
C MET A 435 30.11 1.56 -3.95
N GLU A 436 28.80 1.31 -4.06
CA GLU A 436 28.18 0.83 -5.30
C GLU A 436 28.35 1.83 -6.45
N TRP A 437 28.11 3.12 -6.20
CA TRP A 437 28.24 4.15 -7.22
C TRP A 437 29.66 4.21 -7.79
N GLN A 438 30.66 4.21 -6.91
CA GLN A 438 32.06 4.22 -7.32
C GLN A 438 32.37 2.98 -8.15
N ARG A 439 31.87 1.81 -7.75
CA ARG A 439 32.03 0.57 -8.50
C ARG A 439 31.42 0.65 -9.90
N LEU A 440 30.19 1.13 -10.03
CA LEU A 440 29.50 1.31 -11.31
C LEU A 440 30.23 2.30 -12.21
N LYS A 441 30.79 3.36 -11.63
CA LYS A 441 31.60 4.35 -12.35
C LYS A 441 32.89 3.74 -12.88
N ASP A 442 33.61 2.99 -12.04
CA ASP A 442 34.86 2.34 -12.43
C ASP A 442 34.64 1.28 -13.52
N ASP A 443 33.47 0.63 -13.52
CA ASP A 443 33.06 -0.32 -14.55
C ASP A 443 32.52 0.33 -15.83
N GLY A 444 32.39 1.66 -15.87
CA GLY A 444 31.89 2.38 -17.03
C GLY A 444 30.42 2.11 -17.36
N ALA A 445 29.59 1.88 -16.33
CA ALA A 445 28.16 1.63 -16.51
C ALA A 445 27.46 2.82 -17.21
N ALA A 446 26.70 2.54 -18.27
CA ALA A 446 26.07 3.57 -19.11
C ALA A 446 24.95 4.35 -18.39
N ASP A 447 24.15 3.66 -17.57
CA ASP A 447 22.97 4.23 -16.90
C ASP A 447 23.18 4.33 -15.39
N ILE A 448 24.36 4.79 -14.96
CA ILE A 448 24.62 5.04 -13.54
C ILE A 448 23.59 6.05 -12.99
N TRP A 449 23.14 5.80 -11.77
CA TRP A 449 22.22 6.70 -11.07
C TRP A 449 22.91 7.98 -10.60
N ASN A 450 22.14 9.05 -10.43
CA ASN A 450 22.66 10.37 -10.07
C ASN A 450 23.09 10.41 -8.59
N PRO A 451 24.39 10.66 -8.27
CA PRO A 451 24.87 10.65 -6.89
C PRO A 451 24.30 11.77 -6.01
N ALA A 452 23.69 12.81 -6.59
CA ALA A 452 23.08 13.91 -5.85
C ALA A 452 21.93 13.47 -4.92
N ILE A 453 21.32 12.31 -5.15
CA ILE A 453 20.36 11.71 -4.21
C ILE A 453 20.96 11.53 -2.80
N LEU A 454 22.27 11.28 -2.70
CA LEU A 454 22.98 11.10 -1.43
C LEU A 454 23.31 12.42 -0.72
N GLU A 455 22.92 13.56 -1.31
CA GLU A 455 22.99 14.89 -0.69
C GLU A 455 21.64 15.30 -0.09
N SER A 456 20.65 14.40 -0.08
CA SER A 456 19.32 14.67 0.47
C SER A 456 19.39 15.05 1.95
N ARG A 457 18.72 16.14 2.30
CA ARG A 457 18.76 16.76 3.65
C ARG A 457 17.76 16.13 4.61
N ASP A 458 16.68 15.61 4.06
CA ASP A 458 15.61 14.93 4.76
C ASP A 458 15.04 13.80 3.90
N TYR A 459 14.11 13.05 4.47
CA TYR A 459 13.58 11.86 3.83
C TYR A 459 12.67 12.19 2.65
N ARG A 460 11.90 13.29 2.75
CA ARG A 460 11.09 13.78 1.62
C ARG A 460 11.93 14.10 0.40
N GLN A 461 13.06 14.78 0.58
CA GLN A 461 13.98 15.04 -0.54
C GLN A 461 14.57 13.74 -1.11
N PHE A 462 14.87 12.76 -0.27
CA PHE A 462 15.38 11.46 -0.72
C PHE A 462 14.35 10.69 -1.55
N THR A 463 13.10 10.63 -1.10
CA THR A 463 12.01 9.98 -1.86
C THR A 463 11.66 10.72 -3.14
N ASP A 464 11.79 12.05 -3.18
CA ASP A 464 11.61 12.83 -4.41
C ASP A 464 12.72 12.53 -5.45
N TRP A 465 13.97 12.44 -4.98
CA TRP A 465 15.06 11.97 -5.84
C TRP A 465 14.86 10.53 -6.31
N HIS A 466 14.34 9.64 -5.46
CA HIS A 466 13.99 8.28 -5.85
C HIS A 466 12.97 8.27 -6.99
N LEU A 467 11.86 9.01 -6.86
CA LEU A 467 10.87 9.12 -7.94
C LEU A 467 11.50 9.71 -9.22
N ARG A 468 12.32 10.76 -9.10
CA ARG A 468 12.99 11.37 -10.26
C ARG A 468 13.86 10.36 -11.02
N GLU A 469 14.67 9.58 -10.31
CA GLU A 469 15.52 8.55 -10.93
C GLU A 469 14.69 7.37 -11.44
N LEU A 470 13.61 6.98 -10.75
CA LEU A 470 12.68 5.95 -11.22
C LEU A 470 12.02 6.33 -12.56
N VAL A 471 11.62 7.60 -12.70
CA VAL A 471 11.09 8.16 -13.96
C VAL A 471 12.15 8.07 -15.06
N ARG A 472 13.38 8.50 -14.78
CA ARG A 472 14.49 8.52 -15.75
C ARG A 472 14.93 7.12 -16.17
N LEU A 473 15.10 6.21 -15.22
CA LEU A 473 15.72 4.90 -15.41
C LEU A 473 14.72 3.81 -15.80
N ARG A 474 13.45 3.93 -15.41
CA ARG A 474 12.44 2.90 -15.66
C ARG A 474 11.25 3.40 -16.48
N PHE A 475 10.53 4.40 -16.01
CA PHE A 475 9.23 4.72 -16.61
C PHE A 475 9.38 5.31 -18.02
N LEU A 476 10.26 6.30 -18.22
CA LEU A 476 10.48 6.89 -19.54
C LEU A 476 11.00 5.85 -20.55
N PRO A 477 11.99 4.99 -20.24
CA PRO A 477 12.44 3.97 -21.19
C PRO A 477 11.41 2.87 -21.48
N ARG A 478 10.60 2.46 -20.50
CA ARG A 478 9.77 1.24 -20.62
C ARG A 478 8.30 1.52 -20.91
N ASP A 479 7.73 2.60 -20.39
CA ASP A 479 6.27 2.79 -20.32
C ASP A 479 5.77 3.97 -21.14
N TRP A 480 6.61 4.97 -21.40
CA TRP A 480 6.22 6.15 -22.17
C TRP A 480 6.29 5.91 -23.68
N PRO A 481 5.36 6.48 -24.48
CA PRO A 481 5.49 6.52 -25.93
C PRO A 481 6.81 7.19 -26.33
N ALA A 482 7.55 6.56 -27.25
CA ALA A 482 8.89 7.01 -27.62
C ALA A 482 8.90 8.44 -28.18
N ASP A 483 7.92 8.80 -29.00
CA ASP A 483 7.76 10.13 -29.58
C ASP A 483 7.51 11.22 -28.52
N LEU A 484 6.64 10.96 -27.56
CA LEU A 484 6.35 11.87 -26.45
C LEU A 484 7.54 11.99 -25.50
N ARG A 485 8.20 10.86 -25.19
CA ARG A 485 9.43 10.84 -24.38
C ARG A 485 10.51 11.70 -25.04
N ASP A 486 10.80 11.45 -26.31
CA ASP A 486 11.87 12.14 -27.04
C ASP A 486 11.56 13.63 -27.17
N LEU A 487 10.29 14.00 -27.37
CA LEU A 487 9.84 15.39 -27.31
C LEU A 487 10.14 16.03 -25.95
N LEU A 488 9.76 15.40 -24.83
CA LEU A 488 9.95 15.96 -23.50
C LEU A 488 11.43 16.05 -23.12
N LEU A 489 12.25 15.07 -23.51
CA LEU A 489 13.67 15.08 -23.19
C LEU A 489 14.47 16.10 -24.04
N ALA A 490 13.94 16.50 -25.20
CA ALA A 490 14.59 17.47 -26.08
C ALA A 490 14.20 18.93 -25.80
N GLN A 491 13.19 19.20 -24.96
CA GLN A 491 12.61 20.53 -24.80
C GLN A 491 12.63 21.00 -23.34
N ASP A 492 12.87 22.29 -23.17
CA ASP A 492 12.56 23.01 -21.94
C ASP A 492 11.17 23.68 -22.04
N ALA A 493 10.80 24.43 -21.00
CA ALA A 493 9.54 25.18 -20.99
C ALA A 493 9.40 26.14 -22.18
N ALA A 494 10.48 26.80 -22.61
CA ALA A 494 10.42 27.75 -23.71
C ALA A 494 10.16 27.03 -25.04
N GLY A 495 10.83 25.90 -25.26
CA GLY A 495 10.62 25.03 -26.43
C GLY A 495 9.20 24.48 -26.51
N LEU A 496 8.67 23.94 -25.39
CA LEU A 496 7.28 23.46 -25.31
C LEU A 496 6.27 24.60 -25.53
N GLY A 497 6.56 25.79 -24.99
CA GLY A 497 5.76 26.99 -25.25
C GLY A 497 5.73 27.37 -26.73
N ALA A 498 6.88 27.37 -27.39
CA ALA A 498 6.99 27.69 -28.81
C ALA A 498 6.18 26.73 -29.69
N LEU A 499 6.20 25.43 -29.38
CA LEU A 499 5.38 24.41 -30.08
C LEU A 499 3.88 24.72 -29.98
N ALA A 500 3.42 25.20 -28.83
CA ALA A 500 2.03 25.58 -28.60
C ALA A 500 1.71 27.03 -29.00
N GLY A 501 2.71 27.86 -29.33
CA GLY A 501 2.56 29.28 -29.64
C GLY A 501 2.20 30.14 -28.43
N VAL A 502 2.71 29.78 -27.25
CA VAL A 502 2.55 30.53 -26.00
C VAL A 502 3.90 30.74 -25.33
N THR A 503 4.02 31.81 -24.55
CA THR A 503 5.20 32.03 -23.72
C THR A 503 5.00 31.41 -22.35
N LEU A 504 5.85 30.45 -22.00
CA LEU A 504 5.93 29.88 -20.65
C LEU A 504 7.01 30.62 -19.86
N THR A 505 6.82 30.70 -18.54
CA THR A 505 7.61 31.58 -17.66
C THR A 505 8.58 30.85 -16.75
N GLY A 506 8.50 29.51 -16.66
CA GLY A 506 9.31 28.72 -15.76
C GLY A 506 10.62 28.21 -16.36
N GLY A 507 11.67 28.16 -15.55
CA GLY A 507 12.95 27.51 -15.90
C GLY A 507 12.94 26.01 -15.60
N TRP A 508 12.03 25.25 -16.21
CA TRP A 508 11.89 23.80 -16.03
C TRP A 508 12.12 23.03 -17.34
N GLN A 509 12.51 21.77 -17.21
CA GLN A 509 12.81 20.85 -18.32
C GLN A 509 11.64 19.89 -18.57
N GLY A 510 11.48 19.34 -19.77
CA GLY A 510 10.40 18.39 -20.02
C GLY A 510 10.48 17.11 -19.16
N LEU A 511 11.67 16.73 -18.67
CA LEU A 511 11.80 15.70 -17.62
C LEU A 511 11.04 16.08 -16.35
N ASP A 512 11.03 17.36 -15.95
CA ASP A 512 10.28 17.81 -14.78
C ASP A 512 8.77 17.61 -14.98
N LEU A 513 8.27 17.78 -16.22
CA LEU A 513 6.87 17.49 -16.55
C LEU A 513 6.57 16.00 -16.43
N ALA A 514 7.44 15.14 -16.94
CA ALA A 514 7.29 13.69 -16.79
C ALA A 514 7.31 13.27 -15.31
N VAL A 515 8.20 13.86 -14.50
CA VAL A 515 8.23 13.63 -13.04
C VAL A 515 6.95 14.14 -12.39
N ASP A 516 6.51 15.36 -12.70
CA ASP A 516 5.29 15.95 -12.14
C ASP A 516 4.02 15.16 -12.51
N PHE A 517 3.98 14.50 -13.68
CA PHE A 517 2.91 13.55 -14.02
C PHE A 517 2.88 12.38 -13.03
N HIS A 518 4.02 11.75 -12.75
CA HIS A 518 4.08 10.64 -11.81
C HIS A 518 3.87 11.08 -10.36
N ARG A 519 4.28 12.30 -9.99
CA ARG A 519 3.94 12.89 -8.67
C ARG A 519 2.42 12.98 -8.50
N LEU A 520 1.70 13.46 -9.50
CA LEU A 520 0.23 13.57 -9.47
C LEU A 520 -0.46 12.20 -9.55
N LEU A 521 0.09 11.27 -10.33
CA LEU A 521 -0.43 9.90 -10.42
C LEU A 521 -0.29 9.18 -9.08
N ASN A 522 0.84 9.36 -8.39
CA ASN A 522 1.11 8.70 -7.13
C ASN A 522 0.40 9.36 -5.96
N ASP A 523 0.35 10.70 -5.86
CA ASP A 523 -0.10 11.36 -4.62
C ASP A 523 -1.16 12.44 -4.78
N GLY A 524 -1.77 12.57 -5.97
CA GLY A 524 -2.90 13.47 -6.19
C GLY A 524 -2.66 14.90 -5.70
N ASP A 525 -3.53 15.38 -4.81
CA ASP A 525 -3.47 16.74 -4.24
C ASP A 525 -2.27 16.97 -3.31
N LEU A 526 -1.74 15.92 -2.67
CA LEU A 526 -0.58 16.00 -1.78
C LEU A 526 0.71 16.38 -2.55
N ALA A 527 0.82 15.96 -3.81
CA ALA A 527 1.93 16.30 -4.70
C ALA A 527 1.97 17.79 -5.08
N LEU A 528 0.87 18.54 -4.94
CA LEU A 528 0.80 19.94 -5.36
C LEU A 528 1.75 20.85 -4.57
N ALA A 529 2.18 20.42 -3.38
CA ALA A 529 3.20 21.12 -2.59
C ALA A 529 4.60 21.05 -3.23
N ASP A 530 4.89 20.02 -4.03
CA ASP A 530 6.18 19.79 -4.70
C ASP A 530 6.21 20.23 -6.17
N ILE A 531 5.07 20.70 -6.69
CA ILE A 531 4.96 21.27 -8.03
C ILE A 531 4.79 22.79 -7.92
N PRO A 532 5.82 23.59 -8.27
CA PRO A 532 5.78 25.05 -8.13
C PRO A 532 4.54 25.67 -8.78
N LYS A 533 3.89 26.62 -8.10
CA LYS A 533 2.67 27.30 -8.60
C LYS A 533 2.85 27.88 -10.01
N ALA A 534 4.01 28.49 -10.29
CA ALA A 534 4.33 29.03 -11.61
C ALA A 534 4.39 27.94 -12.70
N ARG A 535 4.96 26.77 -12.37
CA ARG A 535 5.04 25.62 -13.28
C ARG A 535 3.65 25.04 -13.57
N ARG A 536 2.79 24.92 -12.55
CA ARG A 536 1.39 24.51 -12.75
C ARG A 536 0.61 25.48 -13.64
N ALA A 537 0.84 26.79 -13.49
CA ALA A 537 0.25 27.79 -14.36
C ALA A 537 0.76 27.66 -15.81
N ASP A 538 2.03 27.34 -16.02
CA ASP A 538 2.57 27.06 -17.35
C ASP A 538 1.91 25.80 -17.97
N TYR A 539 1.70 24.73 -17.19
CA TYR A 539 0.99 23.53 -17.66
C TYR A 539 -0.44 23.83 -18.11
N GLN A 540 -1.17 24.64 -17.36
CA GLN A 540 -2.53 25.07 -17.74
C GLN A 540 -2.53 25.88 -19.03
N LYS A 541 -1.61 26.84 -19.19
CA LYS A 541 -1.47 27.62 -20.43
C LYS A 541 -1.15 26.72 -21.63
N LEU A 542 -0.22 25.79 -21.44
CA LEU A 542 0.20 24.83 -22.47
C LEU A 542 -0.97 23.94 -22.90
N GLN A 543 -1.72 23.42 -21.94
CA GLN A 543 -2.91 22.59 -22.16
C GLN A 543 -3.97 23.32 -22.97
N GLN A 544 -4.32 24.56 -22.58
CA GLN A 544 -5.30 25.38 -23.27
C GLN A 544 -4.89 25.70 -24.71
N ALA A 545 -3.61 26.06 -24.92
CA ALA A 545 -3.09 26.39 -26.24
C ALA A 545 -3.06 25.18 -27.18
N LEU A 546 -2.64 24.01 -26.70
CA LEU A 546 -2.63 22.79 -27.49
C LEU A 546 -4.05 22.30 -27.81
N ALA A 547 -4.99 22.40 -26.86
CA ALA A 547 -6.39 22.06 -27.10
C ALA A 547 -7.02 22.95 -28.19
N ALA A 548 -6.70 24.24 -28.24
CA ALA A 548 -7.20 25.17 -29.25
C ALA A 548 -6.70 24.85 -30.67
N ARG A 549 -5.50 24.27 -30.80
CA ARG A 549 -4.88 23.91 -32.09
C ARG A 549 -5.48 22.68 -32.75
N LYS A 550 -6.24 21.85 -32.01
CA LYS A 550 -6.87 20.61 -32.52
C LYS A 550 -5.89 19.69 -33.25
N ALA A 551 -4.68 19.52 -32.69
CA ALA A 551 -3.72 18.56 -33.20
C ALA A 551 -4.32 17.14 -33.21
N GLY A 552 -3.88 16.30 -34.15
CA GLY A 552 -4.32 14.91 -34.23
C GLY A 552 -3.99 14.16 -32.92
N PRO A 553 -4.87 13.28 -32.42
CA PRO A 553 -4.70 12.64 -31.11
C PRO A 553 -3.42 11.80 -30.97
N GLU A 554 -2.89 11.31 -32.11
CA GLU A 554 -1.69 10.48 -32.16
C GLU A 554 -0.41 11.26 -32.46
N THR A 555 -0.48 12.58 -32.68
CA THR A 555 0.73 13.41 -32.85
C THR A 555 1.37 13.70 -31.48
N PRO A 556 2.68 14.03 -31.42
CA PRO A 556 3.32 14.39 -30.16
C PRO A 556 2.60 15.52 -29.41
N GLU A 557 2.09 16.53 -30.13
CA GLU A 557 1.31 17.64 -29.56
C GLU A 557 -0.05 17.17 -29.02
N GLY A 558 -0.73 16.26 -29.74
CA GLY A 558 -1.99 15.66 -29.29
C GLY A 558 -1.82 14.79 -28.04
N ARG A 559 -0.75 13.98 -27.99
CA ARG A 559 -0.38 13.20 -26.80
C ARG A 559 -0.03 14.12 -25.63
N LEU A 560 0.74 15.18 -25.85
CA LEU A 560 1.09 16.16 -24.83
C LEU A 560 -0.16 16.88 -24.28
N ALA A 561 -1.09 17.27 -25.15
CA ALA A 561 -2.37 17.87 -24.74
C ALA A 561 -3.17 16.93 -23.85
N ARG A 562 -3.26 15.65 -24.23
CA ARG A 562 -3.95 14.62 -23.44
C ARG A 562 -3.24 14.36 -22.11
N LEU A 563 -1.91 14.30 -22.08
CA LEU A 563 -1.12 14.15 -20.85
C LEU A 563 -1.43 15.29 -19.86
N LEU A 564 -1.41 16.54 -20.33
CA LEU A 564 -1.70 17.70 -19.48
C LEU A 564 -3.16 17.70 -18.99
N ALA A 565 -4.11 17.25 -19.81
CA ALA A 565 -5.50 17.10 -19.39
C ALA A 565 -5.67 16.01 -18.31
N VAL A 566 -4.93 14.90 -18.42
CA VAL A 566 -4.89 13.86 -17.37
C VAL A 566 -4.29 14.43 -16.08
N MET A 567 -3.13 15.12 -16.16
CA MET A 567 -2.50 15.75 -15.00
C MET A 567 -3.44 16.71 -14.28
N GLN A 568 -4.21 17.51 -15.03
CA GLN A 568 -5.21 18.40 -14.42
C GLN A 568 -6.28 17.61 -13.66
N LYS A 569 -6.85 16.57 -14.25
CA LYS A 569 -7.88 15.74 -13.58
C LYS A 569 -7.34 15.00 -12.35
N LEU A 570 -6.08 14.54 -12.40
CA LEU A 570 -5.43 13.93 -11.23
C LEU A 570 -5.24 14.96 -10.11
N ALA A 571 -4.84 16.19 -10.45
CA ALA A 571 -4.69 17.29 -9.48
C ALA A 571 -6.03 17.79 -8.88
N ASP A 572 -7.12 17.68 -9.65
CA ASP A 572 -8.47 18.12 -9.26
C ASP A 572 -9.31 16.99 -8.61
N GLY A 573 -8.68 15.86 -8.26
CA GLY A 573 -9.32 14.70 -7.63
C GLY A 573 -9.90 14.98 -6.24
N PRO A 574 -10.60 14.01 -5.64
CA PRO A 574 -11.09 14.14 -4.27
C PRO A 574 -9.95 14.38 -3.27
N PRO A 575 -10.23 15.02 -2.12
CA PRO A 575 -9.18 15.37 -1.17
C PRO A 575 -8.56 14.11 -0.57
N SER A 576 -7.23 14.08 -0.47
CA SER A 576 -6.52 12.94 0.10
C SER A 576 -5.67 13.30 1.31
N ASP A 577 -5.23 14.55 1.48
CA ASP A 577 -4.38 14.98 2.61
C ASP A 577 -5.13 14.96 3.96
N HIS A 578 -6.07 15.89 4.16
CA HIS A 578 -6.90 15.98 5.37
C HIS A 578 -8.36 16.21 4.97
N PHE A 579 -9.20 15.22 5.25
CA PHE A 579 -10.60 15.24 4.82
C PHE A 579 -11.50 14.51 5.80
N ARG A 580 -12.80 14.69 5.61
CA ARG A 580 -13.84 13.99 6.35
C ARG A 580 -14.92 13.48 5.41
N PHE A 581 -15.49 12.31 5.69
CA PHE A 581 -16.71 11.87 5.05
C PHE A 581 -17.77 11.40 6.05
N ASP A 582 -19.02 11.51 5.63
CA ASP A 582 -20.20 11.09 6.37
C ASP A 582 -20.65 9.70 5.94
N LEU A 583 -20.80 8.77 6.88
CA LEU A 583 -21.18 7.38 6.63
C LEU A 583 -22.64 7.23 6.19
N LYS A 584 -23.52 8.23 6.31
CA LYS A 584 -24.87 8.15 5.75
C LYS A 584 -24.89 8.58 4.29
N SER A 585 -24.30 9.73 3.96
CA SER A 585 -24.38 10.30 2.60
C SER A 585 -23.19 9.98 1.70
N GLY A 586 -22.07 9.55 2.27
CA GLY A 586 -20.80 9.42 1.56
C GLY A 586 -20.19 10.75 1.12
N THR A 587 -20.64 11.88 1.67
CA THR A 587 -20.17 13.21 1.24
C THR A 587 -18.78 13.48 1.76
N LEU A 588 -17.83 13.73 0.86
CA LEU A 588 -16.46 14.15 1.18
C LEU A 588 -16.37 15.66 1.41
N THR A 589 -15.65 16.06 2.45
CA THR A 589 -15.33 17.45 2.78
C THR A 589 -13.83 17.60 2.93
N ASN A 590 -13.22 18.45 2.11
CA ASN A 590 -11.82 18.82 2.29
C ASN A 590 -11.66 19.69 3.57
N LEU A 591 -10.75 19.27 4.45
CA LEU A 591 -10.39 19.98 5.68
C LEU A 591 -9.00 20.62 5.58
N ALA A 592 -8.19 20.28 4.57
CA ALA A 592 -6.89 20.86 4.34
C ALA A 592 -6.97 22.39 4.22
N GLY A 593 -6.11 23.09 4.98
CA GLY A 593 -6.05 24.55 5.00
C GLY A 593 -7.16 25.24 5.82
N LYS A 594 -7.99 24.51 6.56
CA LYS A 594 -8.86 25.10 7.60
C LYS A 594 -8.09 25.15 8.94
N PRO A 595 -8.15 26.26 9.68
CA PRO A 595 -7.42 26.45 10.93
C PRO A 595 -7.90 25.55 12.06
#